data_AF-A0A848VIQ1-F1
#
_entry.id   AF-A0A848VIQ1-F1
#
_cell.length_a   1.000
_cell.length_b   1.000
_cell.length_c   1.000
_cell.angle_alpha   90.00
_cell.angle_beta   90.00
_cell.angle_gamma   90.00
#
_symmetry.space_group_name_H-M   'P 1'
#
loop_
_entity.id
_entity.type
_entity.pdbx_description
1 polymer ?
#
loop_
_entity_poly.entity_id
_entity_poly.type
_entity_poly.pdbx_seq_one_letter_code
_entity_poly.pdbx_strand_id
1 'polypeptide(L)'
;MKSYTKLLGLLMAVTMLGCGTENPFDRGPDYDTGTNESVVGDITFSASVIPALSGCTGCHSNGTGGWTYDGGADAFAQVMSEVDLGSPESSALLVKGSGGDGHGGGTVIATSSSAYADILAWIEAGALDN
;
A
#
# COMPACT_ATOMS: atom_id res chain seq x y z
N MET A 1 -65.50 -2.85 -29.80
CA MET A 1 -65.75 -2.84 -28.34
C MET A 1 -65.85 -4.30 -27.90
N LYS A 2 -64.84 -4.82 -27.18
CA LYS A 2 -64.72 -6.23 -26.77
C LYS A 2 -64.35 -6.29 -25.27
N SER A 3 -65.36 -6.54 -24.42
CA SER A 3 -65.50 -7.64 -23.44
C SER A 3 -64.31 -8.59 -23.24
N TYR A 4 -64.01 -9.24 -22.10
CA TYR A 4 -64.41 -9.35 -20.68
C TYR A 4 -63.18 -10.10 -20.03
N THR A 5 -62.86 -10.06 -18.73
CA THR A 5 -63.33 -11.02 -17.70
C THR A 5 -62.26 -11.03 -16.58
N LYS A 6 -62.68 -10.96 -15.32
CA LYS A 6 -61.85 -11.23 -14.13
C LYS A 6 -61.82 -12.75 -13.86
N LEU A 7 -60.68 -13.32 -13.44
CA LEU A 7 -60.56 -14.55 -12.63
C LEU A 7 -59.05 -14.68 -12.28
N LEU A 8 -58.61 -14.43 -11.05
CA LEU A 8 -58.59 -15.35 -9.90
C LEU A 8 -57.95 -16.71 -10.22
N GLY A 9 -56.75 -16.95 -9.67
CA GLY A 9 -56.37 -18.28 -9.21
C GLY A 9 -55.00 -18.80 -9.62
N LEU A 10 -54.30 -19.34 -8.62
CA LEU A 10 -53.31 -20.41 -8.68
C LEU A 10 -51.83 -20.02 -8.88
N LEU A 11 -51.15 -19.63 -7.80
CA LEU A 11 -49.71 -19.85 -7.69
C LEU A 11 -49.49 -21.33 -7.34
N MET A 12 -49.05 -22.12 -8.32
CA MET A 12 -48.50 -23.45 -8.08
C MET A 12 -47.14 -23.33 -7.39
N ALA A 13 -47.00 -23.99 -6.25
CA ALA A 13 -45.71 -24.33 -5.67
C ALA A 13 -45.07 -25.41 -6.55
N VAL A 14 -43.96 -25.09 -7.20
CA VAL A 14 -43.08 -26.08 -7.83
C VAL A 14 -41.91 -26.32 -6.89
N THR A 15 -41.90 -27.51 -6.29
CA THR A 15 -40.80 -28.06 -5.51
C THR A 15 -39.63 -28.38 -6.44
N MET A 16 -38.53 -27.64 -6.30
CA MET A 16 -37.25 -28.00 -6.91
C MET A 16 -36.51 -28.99 -6.00
N LEU A 17 -36.69 -30.28 -6.26
CA LEU A 17 -35.72 -31.32 -5.91
C LEU A 17 -35.13 -31.83 -7.22
N GLY A 18 -34.07 -31.15 -7.67
CA GLY A 18 -33.19 -31.59 -8.73
C GLY A 18 -31.77 -31.61 -8.18
N CYS A 19 -31.33 -32.77 -7.72
CA CYS A 19 -29.93 -33.05 -7.44
C CYS A 19 -29.20 -33.26 -8.77
N GLY A 20 -28.04 -32.63 -8.91
CA GLY A 20 -26.95 -33.12 -9.76
C GLY A 20 -27.00 -32.68 -11.22
N THR A 21 -26.39 -31.53 -11.49
CA THR A 21 -25.46 -31.45 -12.62
C THR A 21 -24.18 -30.86 -12.07
N GLU A 22 -23.18 -31.71 -11.93
CA GLU A 22 -21.77 -31.40 -11.75
C GLU A 22 -21.38 -30.06 -12.40
N ASN A 23 -20.99 -29.10 -11.57
CA ASN A 23 -20.45 -27.84 -12.01
C ASN A 23 -18.93 -28.05 -12.17
N PRO A 24 -18.29 -27.77 -13.32
CA PRO A 24 -16.84 -27.89 -13.48
C PRO A 24 -16.03 -26.89 -12.62
N PHE A 25 -16.71 -26.11 -11.79
CA PHE A 25 -16.15 -25.21 -10.79
C PHE A 25 -16.30 -25.71 -9.36
N ASP A 26 -16.75 -26.96 -9.16
CA ASP A 26 -16.77 -27.61 -7.84
C ASP A 26 -15.33 -27.94 -7.42
N ARG A 27 -14.59 -26.91 -7.00
CA ARG A 27 -13.38 -27.08 -6.20
C ARG A 27 -13.86 -27.65 -4.88
N GLY A 28 -13.42 -28.87 -4.58
CA GLY A 28 -13.76 -29.59 -3.35
C GLY A 28 -13.55 -28.74 -2.09
N PRO A 29 -14.00 -29.22 -0.92
CA PRO A 29 -14.28 -28.40 0.25
C PRO A 29 -13.19 -27.37 0.48
N ASP A 30 -13.56 -26.10 0.31
CA ASP A 30 -12.74 -24.96 0.65
C ASP A 30 -12.33 -25.14 2.11
N TYR A 31 -11.07 -25.54 2.32
CA TYR A 31 -10.42 -25.34 3.61
C TYR A 31 -10.21 -23.83 3.71
N ASP A 32 -11.22 -23.15 4.24
CA ASP A 32 -11.10 -21.82 4.83
C ASP A 32 -10.22 -21.94 6.08
N THR A 33 -8.91 -22.14 5.86
CA THR A 33 -7.89 -21.82 6.84
C THR A 33 -7.56 -20.37 6.60
N GLY A 34 -8.37 -19.50 7.20
CA GLY A 34 -8.24 -18.07 7.11
C GLY A 34 -6.81 -17.61 7.32
N THR A 35 -6.30 -16.87 6.35
CA THR A 35 -5.83 -15.51 6.55
C THR A 35 -6.19 -14.78 5.26
N ASN A 36 -6.94 -13.69 5.39
CA ASN A 36 -6.93 -12.67 4.37
C ASN A 36 -5.50 -12.10 4.40
N GLU A 37 -4.57 -12.78 3.73
CA GLU A 37 -3.21 -12.29 3.58
C GLU A 37 -3.30 -10.96 2.85
N SER A 38 -3.03 -9.89 3.58
CA SER A 38 -2.62 -8.63 2.99
C SER A 38 -1.41 -8.95 2.10
N VAL A 39 -1.65 -9.11 0.80
CA VAL A 39 -0.59 -9.03 -0.23
C VAL A 39 -0.24 -7.56 -0.40
N VAL A 40 0.19 -6.95 0.69
CA VAL A 40 0.92 -5.70 0.76
C VAL A 40 2.12 -6.13 1.58
N GLY A 41 3.26 -6.35 0.90
CA GLY A 41 4.50 -6.69 1.62
C GLY A 41 4.69 -5.72 2.78
N ASP A 42 5.21 -6.21 3.89
CA ASP A 42 5.28 -5.48 5.16
C ASP A 42 5.71 -4.02 4.92
N ILE A 43 4.78 -3.07 5.08
CA ILE A 43 5.07 -1.64 4.98
C ILE A 43 5.76 -1.24 6.28
N THR A 44 7.06 -1.50 6.34
CA THR A 44 7.91 -1.16 7.48
C THR A 44 9.09 -0.32 7.02
N PHE A 45 9.73 0.33 7.98
CA PHE A 45 10.93 1.12 7.71
C PHE A 45 12.03 0.30 6.99
N SER A 46 12.29 -0.93 7.43
CA SER A 46 13.37 -1.73 6.84
C SER A 46 13.06 -2.20 5.42
N ALA A 47 11.80 -2.53 5.13
CA ALA A 47 11.40 -3.05 3.82
C ALA A 47 11.20 -1.92 2.80
N SER A 48 10.56 -0.82 3.20
CA SER A 48 10.12 0.23 2.28
C SER A 48 11.10 1.40 2.17
N VAL A 49 11.90 1.69 3.20
CA VAL A 49 12.70 2.92 3.27
C VAL A 49 14.19 2.68 3.12
N ILE A 50 14.77 1.74 3.87
CA ILE A 50 16.22 1.50 3.86
C ILE A 50 16.80 1.26 2.44
N PRO A 51 16.18 0.44 1.57
CA PRO A 51 16.70 0.22 0.21
C PRO A 51 16.78 1.51 -0.61
N ALA A 52 15.80 2.38 -0.47
CA ALA A 52 15.70 3.66 -1.19
C ALA A 52 16.74 4.69 -0.71
N LEU A 53 17.24 4.56 0.52
CA LEU A 53 18.21 5.49 1.11
C LEU A 53 19.67 5.03 1.01
N SER A 54 19.94 3.92 0.30
CA SER A 54 21.29 3.36 0.18
C SER A 54 22.35 4.34 -0.37
N GLY A 55 21.94 5.30 -1.20
CA GLY A 55 22.82 6.34 -1.74
C GLY A 55 23.03 7.57 -0.85
N CYS A 56 22.25 7.74 0.22
CA CYS A 56 22.24 8.97 1.01
C CYS A 56 23.45 9.09 1.95
N THR A 57 23.99 7.96 2.41
CA THR A 57 25.08 7.93 3.40
C THR A 57 26.38 8.58 2.91
N GLY A 58 26.60 8.63 1.59
CA GLY A 58 27.80 9.23 1.00
C GLY A 58 27.99 10.73 1.32
N CYS A 59 26.91 11.45 1.61
CA CYS A 59 26.97 12.85 2.05
C CYS A 59 26.45 13.02 3.48
N HIS A 60 25.42 12.27 3.86
CA HIS A 60 24.72 12.50 5.11
C HIS A 60 25.34 11.82 6.33
N SER A 61 26.31 10.90 6.17
CA SER A 61 26.96 10.27 7.33
C SER A 61 27.70 11.29 8.21
N ASN A 62 28.11 12.42 7.63
CA ASN A 62 28.79 13.52 8.32
C ASN A 62 27.90 14.77 8.49
N GLY A 63 26.59 14.66 8.25
CA GLY A 63 25.65 15.77 8.41
C GLY A 63 25.65 16.81 7.28
N THR A 64 26.15 16.48 6.09
CA THR A 64 26.14 17.41 4.95
C THR A 64 24.72 17.87 4.65
N GLY A 65 24.52 19.17 4.40
CA GLY A 65 23.19 19.71 4.14
C GLY A 65 22.31 19.85 5.39
N GLY A 66 22.86 19.61 6.59
CA GLY A 66 22.16 19.82 7.85
C GLY A 66 21.34 18.63 8.34
N TRP A 67 21.32 17.52 7.59
CA TRP A 67 20.70 16.27 7.99
C TRP A 67 21.75 15.16 8.12
N THR A 68 21.70 14.42 9.23
CA THR A 68 22.58 13.28 9.50
C THR A 68 21.85 11.98 9.21
N TYR A 69 22.42 11.20 8.29
CA TYR A 69 21.95 9.85 7.97
C TYR A 69 23.13 8.92 7.67
N ASP A 70 23.34 7.92 8.51
CA ASP A 70 24.42 6.94 8.37
C ASP A 70 23.93 5.52 8.04
N GLY A 71 22.61 5.30 8.04
CA GLY A 71 22.01 3.97 7.82
C GLY A 71 22.30 2.97 8.94
N GLY A 72 22.74 3.47 10.11
CA GLY A 72 23.07 2.66 11.29
C GLY A 72 21.86 2.38 12.18
N ALA A 73 22.13 2.07 13.45
CA ALA A 73 21.10 1.73 14.43
C ALA A 73 20.07 2.86 14.66
N ASP A 74 20.47 4.12 14.45
CA ASP A 74 19.62 5.30 14.63
C ASP A 74 18.89 5.73 13.35
N ALA A 75 18.98 4.95 12.26
CA ALA A 75 18.46 5.31 10.95
C ALA A 75 16.96 5.67 10.97
N PHE A 76 16.14 4.95 11.74
CA PHE A 76 14.72 5.25 11.88
C PHE A 76 14.51 6.65 12.46
N ALA A 77 15.14 6.96 13.59
CA ALA A 77 15.02 8.26 14.25
C ALA A 77 15.55 9.41 13.38
N GLN A 78 16.65 9.18 12.66
CA GLN A 78 17.22 10.13 11.70
C GLN A 78 16.26 10.39 10.53
N VAL A 79 15.59 9.38 9.99
CA VAL A 79 14.61 9.56 8.91
C VAL A 79 13.35 10.25 9.42
N MET A 80 12.89 9.90 10.61
CA MET A 80 11.70 10.51 11.21
C MET A 80 11.84 12.02 11.46
N SER A 81 13.05 12.57 11.55
CA SER A 81 13.25 14.03 11.62
C SER A 81 12.88 14.77 10.33
N GLU A 82 12.79 14.05 9.21
CA GLU A 82 12.50 14.58 7.87
C GLU A 82 11.09 14.21 7.37
N VAL A 83 10.29 13.55 8.21
CA VAL A 83 8.94 13.06 7.89
C VAL A 83 7.87 13.99 8.47
N ASP A 84 6.91 14.35 7.63
CA ASP A 84 5.67 15.02 8.03
C ASP A 84 4.49 14.07 7.88
N LEU A 85 4.00 13.53 8.99
CA LEU A 85 2.84 12.63 9.01
C LEU A 85 1.52 13.36 8.69
N GLY A 86 1.46 14.68 8.88
CA GLY A 86 0.29 15.50 8.56
C GLY A 86 0.21 15.85 7.07
N SER A 87 1.35 15.84 6.38
CA SER A 87 1.44 16.09 4.94
C SER A 87 2.53 15.19 4.30
N PRO A 88 2.23 13.89 4.07
CA PRO A 88 3.23 12.90 3.64
C PRO A 88 4.07 13.34 2.44
N GLU A 89 3.44 13.80 1.35
CA GLU A 89 4.13 14.28 0.13
C GLU A 89 5.02 15.51 0.36
N SER A 90 4.75 16.30 1.42
CA SER A 90 5.53 17.47 1.81
C SER A 90 6.69 17.15 2.74
N SER A 91 6.85 15.88 3.14
CA SER A 91 8.00 15.43 3.94
C SER A 91 9.30 15.86 3.29
N ALA A 92 10.20 16.46 4.07
CA ALA A 92 11.49 16.94 3.58
C ALA A 92 12.28 15.81 2.92
N LEU A 93 12.15 14.57 3.41
CA LEU A 93 12.72 13.37 2.80
C LEU A 93 12.32 13.21 1.32
N LEU A 94 11.04 13.33 1.00
CA LEU A 94 10.51 13.17 -0.36
C LEU A 94 10.81 14.40 -1.23
N VAL A 95 10.62 15.60 -0.68
CA VAL A 95 10.84 16.86 -1.39
C VAL A 95 12.32 17.01 -1.77
N LYS A 96 13.24 16.86 -0.82
CA LYS A 96 14.69 16.97 -1.08
C LYS A 96 15.20 15.80 -1.90
N GLY A 97 14.77 14.57 -1.59
CA GLY A 97 15.17 13.37 -2.32
C GLY A 97 14.83 13.45 -3.82
N SER A 98 13.68 14.05 -4.15
CA SER A 98 13.27 14.28 -5.55
C SER A 98 13.94 15.47 -6.23
N GLY A 99 14.81 16.19 -5.54
CA GLY A 99 15.50 17.38 -6.04
C GLY A 99 14.74 18.69 -5.83
N GLY A 100 13.57 18.63 -5.18
CA GLY A 100 12.85 19.81 -4.71
C GLY A 100 13.63 20.60 -3.67
N ASP A 101 13.29 21.88 -3.51
CA ASP A 101 13.92 22.83 -2.58
C ASP A 101 15.46 22.90 -2.64
N GLY A 102 16.08 22.49 -3.75
CA GLY A 102 17.52 22.57 -3.95
C GLY A 102 18.34 21.59 -3.11
N HIS A 103 18.19 20.28 -3.34
CA HIS A 103 19.11 19.29 -2.80
C HIS A 103 20.44 19.34 -3.57
N GLY A 104 21.56 19.59 -2.85
CA GLY A 104 22.88 19.79 -3.48
C GLY A 104 23.39 18.60 -4.29
N GLY A 105 22.91 17.39 -3.99
CA GLY A 105 23.18 16.17 -4.77
C GLY A 105 22.29 15.97 -5.99
N GLY A 106 21.36 16.90 -6.25
CA GLY A 106 20.33 16.76 -7.28
C GLY A 106 19.22 15.76 -6.89
N THR A 107 18.50 15.26 -7.89
CA THR A 107 17.45 14.25 -7.72
C THR A 107 18.09 12.87 -7.47
N VAL A 108 17.77 12.26 -6.33
CA VAL A 108 18.24 10.91 -5.93
C VAL A 108 17.08 9.91 -5.96
N ILE A 109 15.88 10.33 -5.56
CA ILE A 109 14.65 9.54 -5.53
C ILE A 109 13.64 10.24 -6.44
N ALA A 110 13.58 9.85 -7.72
CA ALA A 110 12.64 10.46 -8.66
C ALA A 110 11.19 10.20 -8.24
N THR A 111 10.30 11.19 -8.39
CA THR A 111 8.87 11.06 -8.03
C THR A 111 8.14 9.97 -8.80
N SER A 112 8.65 9.57 -9.96
CA SER A 112 8.13 8.47 -10.77
C SER A 112 8.70 7.10 -10.42
N SER A 113 9.60 7.01 -9.42
CA SER A 113 10.25 5.75 -9.03
C SER A 113 9.40 4.96 -8.05
N SER A 114 9.57 3.63 -8.03
CA SER A 114 8.95 2.78 -7.00
C SER A 114 9.46 3.16 -5.60
N ALA A 115 10.74 3.50 -5.46
CA ALA A 115 11.32 3.95 -4.19
C ALA A 115 10.59 5.16 -3.59
N TYR A 116 10.20 6.14 -4.42
CA TYR A 116 9.38 7.26 -3.97
C TYR A 116 8.01 6.78 -3.47
N ALA A 117 7.34 5.92 -4.25
CA ALA A 117 6.02 5.40 -3.93
C ALA A 117 6.04 4.54 -2.65
N ASP A 118 7.08 3.73 -2.45
CA ASP A 118 7.24 2.87 -1.27
C ASP A 118 7.46 3.70 0.00
N ILE A 119 8.29 4.74 -0.06
CA ILE A 119 8.47 5.68 1.06
C ILE A 119 7.16 6.43 1.34
N LEU A 120 6.49 6.95 0.31
CA LEU A 120 5.23 7.67 0.49
C LEU A 120 4.17 6.78 1.15
N ALA A 121 4.00 5.54 0.66
CA ALA A 121 3.08 4.58 1.25
C ALA A 121 3.43 4.25 2.71
N TRP A 122 4.72 4.16 3.05
CA TRP A 122 5.17 3.97 4.43
C TRP A 122 4.85 5.16 5.33
N ILE A 123 5.04 6.39 4.85
CA ILE A 123 4.67 7.60 5.61
C ILE A 123 3.14 7.66 5.79
N GLU A 124 2.37 7.40 4.74
CA GLU A 124 0.90 7.37 4.77
C GLU A 124 0.36 6.28 5.71
N ALA A 125 1.06 5.16 5.86
CA ALA A 125 0.75 4.10 6.82
C ALA A 125 1.12 4.45 8.28
N GLY A 126 1.64 5.64 8.53
CA GLY A 126 2.01 6.12 9.87
C GLY A 126 3.48 5.92 10.22
N ALA A 127 4.34 5.71 9.23
CA ALA A 127 5.79 5.56 9.37
C ALA A 127 6.19 4.47 10.39
N LEU A 128 5.64 3.26 10.18
CA LEU A 128 5.80 2.14 11.08
C LEU A 128 7.28 1.70 11.18
N ASP A 129 7.77 1.58 12.41
CA ASP A 129 9.02 0.85 12.71
C ASP A 129 8.77 -0.67 12.66
N ASN A 130 9.83 -1.46 12.75
CA ASN A 130 9.78 -2.93 12.73
C ASN A 130 9.39 -3.53 14.08
#